data_AF-A0A496AZ28-F1
#
_entry.id   AF-A0A496AZ28-F1
#
_cell.length_a   1.000
_cell.length_b   1.000
_cell.length_c   1.000
_cell.angle_alpha   90.00
_cell.angle_beta   90.00
_cell.angle_gamma   90.00
#
_symmetry.space_group_name_H-M   'P 1'
#
loop_
_entity.id
_entity.type
_entity.pdbx_description
1 polymer ?
#
loop_
_entity_poly.entity_id
_entity_poly.type
_entity_poly.pdbx_seq_one_letter_code
_entity_poly.pdbx_strand_id
1 'polypeptide(L)'
;MKLIEDGIDSKMRCFETRGPVYPEDNYVVARTDELSDFVNRLEKGRYIVLFAPRQTGKTTFFRSALDKLAAETYFPIQIDFQASNNLEPFEFYEGIYDDIREEIENVFQRRGSMPSEALEQLLDNTKLTNHLSMRRFFRRLSDVLENQKVVLIIDEFDGIPRTVVSDFLYTLRHIYLSRKHRSPHTVGIVGVKSITQLNYDRSISPFNIQDEFKLPNFTLDQVHELLSQYTEEVGQPFDPAVIESIHKQTAGQPVLVNRFAQILTEELDIAKSDPITMQHFSKAHVQLLREGHTNIDHLITNIRRNRRFESLLMKIASYDEGTEFNLYNELINELATYGVIAEGDDGMCEIVNPIYHYCIIRAFKPIVNGLEQEYLPEDNRAGFQDYLTPDGQIQMAALLDNFRDFIARAGFKILQVPDTPREYVGQHLLFAYLEQFVQIVGGTLYLEVQTGRGRIDILILHHQRKYIVETKIWGGEIRYQAGKTQLAAYVKLEKAVDGCYVVFDHRKEPEPRVETEILDGSTIRSYVIPVIQERPST
;
A
#
# COMPACT_ATOMS: atom_id res chain seq x y z
N MET A 1 -24.50 -52.97 1.15
CA MET A 1 -25.58 -51.96 1.09
C MET A 1 -25.46 -51.11 2.35
N LYS A 2 -25.07 -49.85 2.36
CA LYS A 2 -24.58 -48.87 1.37
C LYS A 2 -24.01 -47.74 2.26
N LEU A 3 -22.82 -47.24 1.92
CA LEU A 3 -22.26 -45.92 2.24
C LEU A 3 -21.99 -45.55 3.72
N ILE A 4 -20.74 -45.76 4.13
CA ILE A 4 -20.02 -44.84 5.01
C ILE A 4 -18.80 -44.40 4.18
N GLU A 5 -18.95 -43.33 3.42
CA GLU A 5 -17.87 -42.61 2.75
C GLU A 5 -18.37 -41.18 2.56
N ASP A 6 -17.44 -40.23 2.70
CA ASP A 6 -17.56 -38.78 2.57
C ASP A 6 -17.98 -37.98 3.82
N GLY A 7 -17.01 -37.89 4.73
CA GLY A 7 -16.85 -36.77 5.65
C GLY A 7 -15.43 -36.22 5.53
N ILE A 8 -15.04 -35.75 4.34
CA ILE A 8 -13.91 -34.82 4.24
C ILE A 8 -14.43 -33.51 4.82
N ASP A 9 -14.01 -33.20 6.03
CA ASP A 9 -14.13 -31.86 6.60
C ASP A 9 -13.37 -30.92 5.66
N SER A 10 -14.07 -30.30 4.71
CA SER A 10 -13.45 -29.39 3.75
C SER A 10 -12.98 -28.18 4.55
N LYS A 11 -11.68 -28.10 4.77
CA LYS A 11 -11.03 -26.94 5.38
C LYS A 11 -11.53 -25.68 4.66
N MET A 12 -12.26 -24.84 5.40
CA MET A 12 -12.83 -23.61 4.87
C MET A 12 -11.69 -22.66 4.49
N ARG A 13 -11.79 -22.02 3.34
CA ARG A 13 -10.77 -21.07 2.89
C ARG A 13 -10.78 -19.82 3.76
N CYS A 14 -9.62 -19.21 3.95
CA CYS A 14 -9.46 -17.98 4.71
C CYS A 14 -8.79 -16.85 3.91
N PHE A 15 -8.92 -15.62 4.38
CA PHE A 15 -8.14 -14.51 3.84
C PHE A 15 -6.72 -14.56 4.41
N GLU A 16 -5.68 -14.28 3.61
CA GLU A 16 -4.27 -14.40 4.03
C GLU A 16 -3.51 -13.07 3.87
N THR A 17 -2.62 -12.79 4.82
CA THR A 17 -1.83 -11.54 4.93
C THR A 17 -0.34 -11.77 5.25
N ARG A 18 0.07 -12.97 5.66
CA ARG A 18 1.37 -13.28 6.26
C ARG A 18 2.26 -14.19 5.43
N GLY A 19 1.72 -14.87 4.42
CA GLY A 19 2.42 -15.94 3.75
C GLY A 19 2.00 -16.18 2.30
N PRO A 20 2.56 -17.22 1.66
CA PRO A 20 2.11 -17.65 0.34
C PRO A 20 0.61 -17.95 0.37
N VAL A 21 -0.09 -17.41 -0.62
CA VAL A 21 -1.54 -17.59 -0.76
C VAL A 21 -1.80 -18.75 -1.71
N TYR A 22 -2.55 -19.74 -1.24
CA TYR A 22 -2.88 -20.97 -1.98
C TYR A 22 -4.38 -20.99 -2.31
N PRO A 23 -4.80 -21.10 -3.57
CA PRO A 23 -6.22 -21.10 -3.94
C PRO A 23 -7.08 -22.17 -3.23
N GLU A 24 -6.47 -23.29 -2.87
CA GLU A 24 -7.07 -24.38 -2.11
C GLU A 24 -7.34 -24.06 -0.64
N ASP A 25 -6.54 -23.17 -0.04
CA ASP A 25 -6.64 -22.78 1.38
C ASP A 25 -7.13 -21.34 1.56
N ASN A 26 -7.13 -20.52 0.51
CA ASN A 26 -7.33 -19.09 0.59
C ASN A 26 -8.19 -18.52 -0.54
N TYR A 27 -8.87 -17.41 -0.23
CA TYR A 27 -9.52 -16.60 -1.24
C TYR A 27 -8.48 -15.82 -2.07
N VAL A 28 -8.59 -15.88 -3.39
CA VAL A 28 -7.59 -15.31 -4.33
C VAL A 28 -8.27 -14.55 -5.47
N VAL A 29 -7.70 -13.40 -5.85
CA VAL A 29 -8.09 -12.72 -7.10
C VAL A 29 -7.38 -13.36 -8.27
N ALA A 30 -8.10 -13.75 -9.31
CA ALA A 30 -7.54 -14.49 -10.43
C ALA A 30 -6.55 -13.69 -11.29
N ARG A 31 -6.65 -12.34 -11.35
CA ARG A 31 -5.77 -11.45 -12.14
C ARG A 31 -5.58 -11.94 -13.58
N THR A 32 -6.69 -12.30 -14.22
CA THR A 32 -6.70 -13.00 -15.52
C THR A 32 -6.03 -12.21 -16.65
N ASP A 33 -6.23 -10.88 -16.67
CA ASP A 33 -5.64 -9.99 -17.67
C ASP A 33 -4.13 -9.87 -17.49
N GLU A 34 -3.67 -9.66 -16.25
CA GLU A 34 -2.25 -9.59 -15.92
C GLU A 34 -1.55 -10.92 -16.20
N LEU A 35 -2.17 -12.05 -15.83
CA LEU A 35 -1.65 -13.38 -16.15
C LEU A 35 -1.55 -13.61 -17.65
N SER A 36 -2.54 -13.14 -18.42
CA SER A 36 -2.55 -13.28 -19.88
C SER A 36 -1.48 -12.42 -20.54
N ASP A 37 -1.27 -11.18 -20.10
CA ASP A 37 -0.16 -10.36 -20.58
C ASP A 37 1.20 -10.99 -20.22
N PHE A 38 1.35 -11.48 -18.99
CA PHE A 38 2.58 -12.16 -18.57
C PHE A 38 2.89 -13.40 -19.43
N VAL A 39 1.90 -14.28 -19.65
CA VAL A 39 2.04 -15.45 -20.53
C VAL A 39 2.37 -15.03 -21.97
N ASN A 40 1.69 -14.02 -22.51
CA ASN A 40 1.98 -13.49 -23.86
C ASN A 40 3.42 -12.97 -24.00
N ARG A 41 3.96 -12.29 -22.97
CA ARG A 41 5.36 -11.84 -22.95
C ARG A 41 6.31 -13.02 -22.87
N LEU A 42 5.96 -14.04 -22.10
CA LEU A 42 6.74 -15.26 -21.97
C LEU A 42 6.79 -16.06 -23.28
N GLU A 43 5.67 -16.21 -23.98
CA GLU A 43 5.60 -16.89 -25.28
C GLU A 43 6.49 -16.23 -26.33
N LYS A 44 6.61 -14.90 -26.28
CA LYS A 44 7.52 -14.11 -27.11
C LYS A 44 8.99 -14.26 -26.71
N GLY A 45 9.28 -15.01 -25.64
CA GLY A 45 10.61 -15.12 -25.06
C GLY A 45 11.10 -13.76 -24.60
N ARG A 46 10.33 -13.00 -23.80
CA ARG A 46 10.82 -11.75 -23.20
C ARG A 46 11.48 -12.03 -21.86
N TYR A 47 12.42 -11.19 -21.49
CA TYR A 47 12.95 -11.17 -20.12
C TYR A 47 12.19 -10.09 -19.38
N ILE A 48 11.46 -10.50 -18.36
CA ILE A 48 10.42 -9.71 -17.69
C ILE A 48 10.94 -9.35 -16.31
N VAL A 49 10.71 -8.11 -15.90
CA VAL A 49 10.98 -7.68 -14.53
C VAL A 49 9.71 -7.17 -13.90
N LEU A 50 9.35 -7.75 -12.76
CA LEU A 50 8.26 -7.29 -11.91
C LEU A 50 8.85 -6.54 -10.73
N PHE A 51 8.69 -5.22 -10.75
CA PHE A 51 8.90 -4.39 -9.57
C PHE A 51 7.55 -4.10 -8.95
N ALA A 52 7.38 -4.49 -7.69
CA ALA A 52 6.29 -3.96 -6.90
C ALA A 52 6.71 -3.88 -5.43
N PRO A 53 6.14 -2.94 -4.66
CA PRO A 53 6.32 -2.88 -3.21
C PRO A 53 6.04 -4.23 -2.55
N ARG A 54 6.63 -4.48 -1.37
CA ARG A 54 6.41 -5.74 -0.64
C ARG A 54 4.91 -6.02 -0.45
N GLN A 55 4.56 -7.31 -0.49
CA GLN A 55 3.22 -7.80 -0.19
C GLN A 55 2.09 -7.33 -1.15
N THR A 56 2.40 -7.18 -2.43
CA THR A 56 1.41 -6.96 -3.51
C THR A 56 0.89 -8.25 -4.15
N GLY A 57 1.23 -9.43 -3.60
CA GLY A 57 0.82 -10.74 -4.14
C GLY A 57 1.70 -11.26 -5.29
N LYS A 58 2.95 -10.79 -5.41
CA LYS A 58 3.89 -11.16 -6.48
C LYS A 58 4.16 -12.67 -6.55
N THR A 59 4.54 -13.26 -5.42
CA THR A 59 4.86 -14.69 -5.33
C THR A 59 3.65 -15.55 -5.72
N THR A 60 2.46 -15.19 -5.25
CA THR A 60 1.20 -15.85 -5.64
C THR A 60 0.95 -15.72 -7.15
N PHE A 61 1.07 -14.52 -7.70
CA PHE A 61 0.89 -14.28 -9.14
C PHE A 61 1.83 -15.14 -9.99
N PHE A 62 3.11 -15.20 -9.63
CA PHE A 62 4.08 -15.98 -10.37
C PHE A 62 3.86 -17.49 -10.26
N ARG A 63 3.46 -18.00 -9.10
CA ARG A 63 3.08 -19.42 -8.96
C ARG A 63 1.90 -19.76 -9.86
N SER A 64 0.83 -18.95 -9.83
CA SER A 64 -0.31 -19.15 -10.74
C SER A 64 0.09 -19.06 -12.22
N ALA A 65 1.03 -18.18 -12.56
CA ALA A 65 1.61 -18.14 -13.90
C ALA A 65 2.36 -19.44 -14.24
N LEU A 66 3.20 -19.94 -13.33
CA LEU A 66 3.94 -21.20 -13.50
C LEU A 66 3.02 -22.40 -13.66
N ASP A 67 1.96 -22.51 -12.86
CA ASP A 67 0.98 -23.60 -12.96
C ASP A 67 0.26 -23.58 -14.30
N LYS A 68 -0.09 -22.40 -14.81
CA LYS A 68 -0.65 -22.22 -16.15
C LYS A 68 0.34 -22.57 -17.27
N LEU A 69 1.63 -22.41 -17.01
CA LEU A 69 2.73 -22.69 -17.94
C LEU A 69 3.23 -24.13 -17.87
N ALA A 70 2.84 -24.91 -16.84
CA ALA A 70 3.31 -26.28 -16.62
C ALA A 70 2.91 -27.26 -17.75
N ALA A 71 2.16 -26.79 -18.76
CA ALA A 71 1.94 -27.43 -20.04
C ALA A 71 3.25 -27.97 -20.67
N GLU A 72 3.13 -29.02 -21.48
CA GLU A 72 4.27 -29.81 -22.01
C GLU A 72 5.35 -28.99 -22.75
N THR A 73 5.04 -27.77 -23.20
CA THR A 73 5.94 -26.90 -23.97
C THR A 73 6.98 -26.15 -23.12
N TYR A 74 6.70 -25.87 -21.85
CA TYR A 74 7.58 -25.07 -20.99
C TYR A 74 8.11 -25.88 -19.81
N PHE A 75 9.34 -25.60 -19.38
CA PHE A 75 9.96 -26.21 -18.22
C PHE A 75 10.23 -25.10 -17.17
N PRO A 76 9.36 -24.93 -16.18
CA PRO A 76 9.51 -23.88 -15.19
C PRO A 76 10.57 -24.22 -14.15
N ILE A 77 11.38 -23.25 -13.74
CA ILE A 77 12.35 -23.36 -12.65
C ILE A 77 12.19 -22.10 -11.80
N GLN A 78 11.85 -22.25 -10.52
CA GLN A 78 11.67 -21.12 -9.60
C GLN A 78 12.76 -21.12 -8.53
N ILE A 79 13.57 -20.07 -8.48
CA ILE A 79 14.59 -19.90 -7.43
C ILE A 79 14.29 -18.65 -6.61
N ASP A 80 14.77 -18.60 -5.37
CA ASP A 80 14.55 -17.51 -4.42
C ASP A 80 15.88 -17.05 -3.82
N PHE A 81 16.15 -15.73 -3.80
CA PHE A 81 17.41 -15.17 -3.30
C PHE A 81 17.34 -14.57 -1.90
N GLN A 82 16.23 -14.73 -1.16
CA GLN A 82 16.02 -14.16 0.17
C GLN A 82 17.15 -14.54 1.15
N ALA A 83 17.60 -15.80 1.10
CA ALA A 83 18.66 -16.34 1.96
C ALA A 83 20.08 -16.23 1.36
N SER A 84 20.23 -15.68 0.15
CA SER A 84 21.50 -15.62 -0.57
C SER A 84 22.34 -14.38 -0.23
N ASN A 85 21.83 -13.49 0.62
CA ASN A 85 22.50 -12.25 0.98
C ASN A 85 23.85 -12.50 1.66
N ASN A 86 24.88 -11.77 1.22
CA ASN A 86 26.25 -11.83 1.76
C ASN A 86 27.01 -13.15 1.52
N LEU A 87 26.53 -14.03 0.64
CA LEU A 87 27.30 -15.19 0.20
C LEU A 87 28.50 -14.78 -0.66
N GLU A 88 29.61 -15.52 -0.53
CA GLU A 88 30.71 -15.39 -1.48
C GLU A 88 30.31 -15.95 -2.86
N PRO A 89 30.91 -15.48 -3.98
CA PRO A 89 30.48 -15.86 -5.31
C PRO A 89 30.39 -17.37 -5.55
N PHE A 90 31.35 -18.14 -5.04
CA PHE A 90 31.36 -19.60 -5.19
C PHE A 90 30.15 -20.25 -4.48
N GLU A 91 29.91 -19.88 -3.23
CA GLU A 91 28.82 -20.42 -2.40
C GLU A 91 27.45 -20.05 -2.98
N PHE A 92 27.31 -18.84 -3.53
CA PHE A 92 26.09 -18.42 -4.21
C PHE A 92 25.76 -19.30 -5.42
N TYR A 93 26.75 -19.58 -6.27
CA TYR A 93 26.52 -20.39 -7.46
C TYR A 93 26.32 -21.87 -7.14
N GLU A 94 26.96 -22.39 -6.09
CA GLU A 94 26.70 -23.74 -5.58
C GLU A 94 25.27 -23.85 -5.03
N GLY A 95 24.84 -22.90 -4.19
CA GLY A 95 23.48 -22.87 -3.66
C GLY A 95 22.40 -22.79 -4.74
N ILE A 96 22.56 -21.88 -5.72
CA ILE A 96 21.63 -21.80 -6.87
C ILE A 96 21.55 -23.12 -7.64
N TYR A 97 22.66 -23.84 -7.75
CA TYR A 97 22.65 -25.10 -8.46
C TYR A 97 21.82 -26.16 -7.74
N ASP A 98 21.95 -26.23 -6.41
CA ASP A 98 21.17 -27.12 -5.57
C ASP A 98 19.67 -26.76 -5.66
N ASP A 99 19.32 -25.47 -5.59
CA ASP A 99 17.93 -25.01 -5.76
C ASP A 99 17.36 -25.38 -7.14
N ILE A 100 18.15 -25.19 -8.21
CA ILE A 100 17.75 -25.57 -9.57
C ILE A 100 17.54 -27.09 -9.67
N ARG A 101 18.41 -27.88 -9.05
CA ARG A 101 18.31 -29.35 -9.06
C ARG A 101 17.04 -29.80 -8.36
N GLU A 102 16.77 -29.28 -7.16
CA GLU A 102 15.55 -29.57 -6.41
C GLU A 102 14.30 -29.21 -7.21
N GLU A 103 14.28 -28.04 -7.86
CA GLU A 103 13.15 -27.62 -8.68
C GLU A 103 12.94 -28.49 -9.92
N ILE A 104 14.02 -28.92 -10.58
CA ILE A 104 13.92 -29.88 -11.68
C ILE A 104 13.25 -31.16 -11.18
N GLU A 105 13.69 -31.70 -10.04
CA GLU A 105 13.10 -32.90 -9.43
C GLU A 105 11.60 -32.68 -9.09
N ASN A 106 11.25 -31.53 -8.51
CA ASN A 106 9.87 -31.15 -8.20
C ASN A 106 8.97 -31.10 -9.45
N VAL A 107 9.47 -30.58 -10.57
CA VAL A 107 8.72 -30.54 -11.84
C VAL A 107 8.41 -31.94 -12.36
N PHE A 108 9.37 -32.86 -12.31
CA PHE A 108 9.16 -34.25 -12.73
C PHE A 108 8.17 -34.98 -11.80
N GLN A 109 8.28 -34.77 -10.48
CA GLN A 109 7.33 -35.32 -9.51
C GLN A 109 5.89 -34.84 -9.77
N ARG A 110 5.69 -33.53 -10.00
CA ARG A 110 4.36 -32.96 -10.31
C ARG A 110 3.78 -33.50 -11.61
N ARG A 111 4.63 -33.81 -12.60
CA ARG A 111 4.23 -34.41 -13.89
C ARG A 111 4.00 -35.92 -13.81
N GLY A 112 4.39 -36.57 -12.73
CA GLY A 112 4.36 -38.03 -12.62
C GLY A 112 5.27 -38.71 -13.64
N SER A 113 6.36 -38.04 -14.06
CA SER A 113 7.32 -38.54 -15.03
C SER A 113 8.72 -38.63 -14.43
N MET A 114 9.60 -39.42 -15.06
CA MET A 114 11.00 -39.55 -14.64
C MET A 114 11.92 -38.71 -15.54
N PRO A 115 13.00 -38.14 -15.00
CA PRO A 115 14.02 -37.50 -15.81
C PRO A 115 14.68 -38.51 -16.76
N SER A 116 15.18 -38.03 -17.90
CA SER A 116 15.93 -38.87 -18.83
C SER A 116 17.32 -39.18 -18.24
N GLU A 117 17.91 -40.32 -18.62
CA GLU A 117 19.27 -40.68 -18.20
C GLU A 117 20.30 -39.60 -18.56
N ALA A 118 20.11 -38.93 -19.71
CA ALA A 118 20.96 -37.83 -20.14
C ALA A 118 20.86 -36.60 -19.21
N LEU A 119 19.66 -36.33 -18.67
CA LEU A 119 19.46 -35.25 -17.71
C LEU A 119 20.06 -35.61 -16.35
N GLU A 120 19.85 -36.83 -15.84
CA GLU A 120 20.46 -37.30 -14.60
C GLU A 120 22.01 -37.20 -14.67
N GLN A 121 22.59 -37.69 -15.76
CA GLN A 121 24.03 -37.58 -15.99
C GLN A 121 24.51 -36.12 -16.07
N LEU A 122 23.72 -35.20 -16.61
CA LEU A 122 24.06 -33.78 -16.62
C LEU A 122 24.06 -33.20 -15.19
N LEU A 123 23.06 -33.55 -14.38
CA LEU A 123 22.89 -33.06 -13.01
C LEU A 123 23.96 -33.62 -12.05
N ASP A 124 24.42 -34.84 -12.25
CA ASP A 124 25.45 -35.41 -11.36
C ASP A 124 26.87 -34.93 -11.71
N ASN A 125 27.10 -34.55 -12.97
CA ASN A 125 28.42 -34.13 -13.45
C ASN A 125 28.62 -32.61 -13.52
N THR A 126 27.59 -31.81 -13.22
CA THR A 126 27.69 -30.35 -13.26
C THR A 126 28.13 -29.78 -11.92
N LYS A 127 29.05 -28.81 -11.98
CA LYS A 127 29.37 -27.92 -10.87
C LYS A 127 29.23 -26.48 -11.33
N LEU A 128 28.39 -25.72 -10.64
CA LEU A 128 28.13 -24.33 -10.95
C LEU A 128 28.97 -23.48 -10.00
N THR A 129 30.11 -22.98 -10.47
CA THR A 129 31.12 -22.29 -9.65
C THR A 129 31.22 -20.81 -9.93
N ASN A 130 30.64 -20.36 -11.06
CA ASN A 130 30.62 -18.98 -11.52
C ASN A 130 29.61 -18.77 -12.66
N HIS A 131 29.42 -17.51 -13.06
CA HIS A 131 28.52 -17.12 -14.14
C HIS A 131 28.80 -17.83 -15.50
N LEU A 132 30.06 -18.15 -15.82
CA LEU A 132 30.40 -18.88 -17.05
C LEU A 132 30.00 -20.36 -16.99
N SER A 133 30.14 -20.98 -15.83
CA SER A 133 29.62 -22.34 -15.60
C SER A 133 28.10 -22.38 -15.67
N MET A 134 27.40 -21.39 -15.11
CA MET A 134 25.96 -21.20 -15.23
C MET A 134 25.52 -21.15 -16.69
N ARG A 135 26.20 -20.33 -17.51
CA ARG A 135 25.92 -20.23 -18.95
C ARG A 135 26.06 -21.57 -19.66
N ARG A 136 27.13 -22.32 -19.37
CA ARG A 136 27.38 -23.64 -19.97
C ARG A 136 26.34 -24.66 -19.55
N PHE A 137 25.92 -24.62 -18.28
CA PHE A 137 24.87 -25.45 -17.74
C PHE A 137 23.55 -25.23 -18.46
N PHE A 138 23.02 -24.00 -18.51
CA PHE A 138 21.73 -23.74 -19.17
C PHE A 138 21.71 -24.13 -20.66
N ARG A 139 22.84 -23.95 -21.35
CA ARG A 139 22.99 -24.43 -22.73
C ARG A 139 22.81 -25.94 -22.82
N ARG A 140 23.53 -26.71 -21.99
CA ARG A 140 23.42 -28.19 -21.96
C ARG A 140 22.04 -28.66 -21.49
N LEU A 141 21.44 -27.96 -20.53
CA LEU A 141 20.11 -28.24 -20.03
C LEU A 141 19.07 -28.15 -21.16
N SER A 142 19.20 -27.15 -22.04
CA SER A 142 18.34 -27.02 -23.21
C SER A 142 18.46 -28.18 -24.19
N ASP A 143 19.66 -28.78 -24.31
CA ASP A 143 19.90 -29.88 -25.24
C ASP A 143 19.24 -31.18 -24.75
N VAL A 144 19.20 -31.40 -23.43
CA VAL A 144 18.62 -32.62 -22.82
C VAL A 144 17.12 -32.55 -22.55
N LEU A 145 16.53 -31.34 -22.52
CA LEU A 145 15.08 -31.13 -22.35
C LEU A 145 14.28 -31.17 -23.67
N GLU A 146 14.89 -31.71 -24.74
CA GLU A 146 14.33 -32.06 -26.06
C GLU A 146 12.87 -31.59 -26.33
N ASN A 147 12.74 -30.30 -26.69
CA ASN A 147 11.52 -29.54 -27.06
C ASN A 147 10.87 -28.67 -25.97
N GLN A 148 11.32 -28.74 -24.71
CA GLN A 148 10.80 -27.89 -23.65
C GLN A 148 11.61 -26.59 -23.52
N LYS A 149 10.91 -25.47 -23.41
CA LYS A 149 11.51 -24.14 -23.22
C LYS A 149 11.69 -23.85 -21.73
N VAL A 150 12.93 -23.70 -21.28
CA VAL A 150 13.22 -23.34 -19.88
C VAL A 150 12.71 -21.94 -19.55
N VAL A 151 11.89 -21.83 -18.51
CA VAL A 151 11.41 -20.57 -17.94
C VAL A 151 12.00 -20.45 -16.55
N LEU A 152 12.87 -19.46 -16.34
CA LEU A 152 13.49 -19.20 -15.05
C LEU A 152 12.75 -18.06 -14.34
N ILE A 153 12.23 -18.31 -13.15
CA ILE A 153 11.67 -17.27 -12.27
C ILE A 153 12.58 -17.12 -11.07
N ILE A 154 12.93 -15.88 -10.77
CA ILE A 154 13.82 -15.52 -9.67
C ILE A 154 13.06 -14.61 -8.72
N ASP A 155 12.64 -15.14 -7.58
CA ASP A 155 11.97 -14.38 -6.53
C ASP A 155 12.99 -13.69 -5.60
N GLU A 156 12.56 -12.62 -4.93
CA GLU A 156 13.37 -11.82 -4.01
C GLU A 156 14.77 -11.48 -4.55
N PHE A 157 14.87 -11.09 -5.84
CA PHE A 157 16.14 -10.81 -6.52
C PHE A 157 17.01 -9.76 -5.82
N ASP A 158 16.41 -8.91 -4.99
CA ASP A 158 17.14 -7.96 -4.14
C ASP A 158 18.14 -8.63 -3.18
N GLY A 159 18.00 -9.93 -2.93
CA GLY A 159 18.88 -10.72 -2.08
C GLY A 159 20.17 -11.22 -2.73
N ILE A 160 20.37 -10.97 -4.03
CA ILE A 160 21.60 -11.36 -4.74
C ILE A 160 22.83 -10.60 -4.21
N PRO A 161 23.96 -11.28 -3.93
CA PRO A 161 25.19 -10.63 -3.48
C PRO A 161 25.69 -9.57 -4.44
N ARG A 162 26.06 -8.39 -3.90
CA ARG A 162 26.56 -7.25 -4.69
C ARG A 162 27.76 -7.58 -5.58
N THR A 163 28.58 -8.52 -5.15
CA THR A 163 29.77 -9.03 -5.87
C THR A 163 29.41 -9.91 -7.07
N VAL A 164 28.18 -10.43 -7.14
CA VAL A 164 27.75 -11.40 -8.16
C VAL A 164 26.75 -10.81 -9.17
N VAL A 165 25.94 -9.83 -8.75
CA VAL A 165 24.83 -9.28 -9.57
C VAL A 165 25.25 -8.91 -10.99
N SER A 166 26.36 -8.21 -11.14
CA SER A 166 26.85 -7.74 -12.44
C SER A 166 27.12 -8.90 -13.40
N ASP A 167 27.92 -9.87 -12.97
CA ASP A 167 28.30 -11.03 -13.79
C ASP A 167 27.10 -11.95 -14.10
N PHE A 168 26.17 -12.05 -13.15
CA PHE A 168 24.90 -12.75 -13.32
C PHE A 168 24.06 -12.11 -14.44
N LEU A 169 23.84 -10.79 -14.36
CA LEU A 169 23.07 -10.03 -15.36
C LEU A 169 23.74 -10.05 -16.75
N TYR A 170 25.07 -9.92 -16.82
CA TYR A 170 25.82 -10.06 -18.07
C TYR A 170 25.59 -11.42 -18.74
N THR A 171 25.55 -12.48 -17.93
CA THR A 171 25.33 -13.83 -18.44
C THR A 171 23.93 -14.00 -18.98
N LEU A 172 22.92 -13.53 -18.25
CA LEU A 172 21.55 -13.48 -18.72
C LEU A 172 21.43 -12.69 -20.03
N ARG A 173 22.17 -11.58 -20.18
CA ARG A 173 22.15 -10.73 -21.38
C ARG A 173 22.73 -11.45 -22.57
N HIS A 174 23.86 -12.11 -22.35
CA HIS A 174 24.48 -12.95 -23.36
C HIS A 174 23.52 -14.06 -23.82
N ILE A 175 22.82 -14.72 -22.89
CA ILE A 175 21.83 -15.75 -23.23
C ILE A 175 20.69 -15.14 -24.05
N TYR A 176 20.13 -14.01 -23.61
CA TYR A 176 19.04 -13.32 -24.29
C TYR A 176 19.35 -13.00 -25.77
N LEU A 177 20.57 -12.54 -26.05
CA LEU A 177 21.03 -12.19 -27.40
C LEU A 177 21.33 -13.42 -28.28
N SER A 178 21.48 -14.61 -27.68
CA SER A 178 21.83 -15.85 -28.39
C SER A 178 20.60 -16.50 -29.06
N ARG A 179 20.14 -15.92 -30.19
CA ARG A 179 18.86 -16.26 -30.87
C ARG A 179 18.59 -17.75 -31.14
N LYS A 180 19.61 -18.56 -31.45
CA LYS A 180 19.41 -19.95 -31.93
C LYS A 180 19.31 -21.01 -30.83
N HIS A 181 19.94 -20.81 -29.66
CA HIS A 181 19.99 -21.80 -28.56
C HIS A 181 19.83 -21.03 -27.25
N ARG A 182 18.63 -20.46 -27.06
CA ARG A 182 18.33 -19.55 -25.98
C ARG A 182 17.74 -20.30 -24.78
N SER A 183 18.57 -20.50 -23.76
CA SER A 183 18.18 -21.09 -22.48
C SER A 183 18.84 -20.34 -21.33
N PRO A 184 18.08 -19.80 -20.35
CA PRO A 184 16.61 -19.82 -20.29
C PRO A 184 15.94 -19.12 -21.49
N HIS A 185 14.80 -19.64 -21.93
CA HIS A 185 13.98 -19.02 -22.96
C HIS A 185 13.40 -17.71 -22.46
N THR A 186 12.88 -17.72 -21.24
CA THR A 186 12.32 -16.56 -20.55
C THR A 186 12.91 -16.50 -19.14
N VAL A 187 13.18 -15.28 -18.68
CA VAL A 187 13.55 -15.01 -17.28
C VAL A 187 12.54 -14.02 -16.71
N GLY A 188 11.90 -14.37 -15.61
CA GLY A 188 11.08 -13.47 -14.79
C GLY A 188 11.85 -13.12 -13.52
N ILE A 189 12.14 -11.83 -13.31
CA ILE A 189 12.73 -11.35 -12.06
C ILE A 189 11.67 -10.67 -11.21
N VAL A 190 11.64 -11.00 -9.93
CA VAL A 190 10.78 -10.39 -8.93
C VAL A 190 11.65 -9.67 -7.92
N GLY A 191 11.35 -8.40 -7.68
CA GLY A 191 12.07 -7.61 -6.69
C GLY A 191 11.26 -6.42 -6.20
N VAL A 192 11.71 -5.85 -5.09
CA VAL A 192 11.20 -4.59 -4.55
C VAL A 192 11.95 -3.41 -5.18
N LYS A 193 13.27 -3.50 -5.37
CA LYS A 193 14.06 -2.41 -5.95
C LYS A 193 14.19 -2.54 -7.44
N SER A 194 14.09 -1.41 -8.14
CA SER A 194 14.41 -1.39 -9.57
C SER A 194 15.88 -1.73 -9.82
N ILE A 195 16.21 -2.42 -10.92
CA ILE A 195 17.61 -2.67 -11.33
C ILE A 195 18.39 -1.35 -11.44
N THR A 196 17.71 -0.25 -11.76
CA THR A 196 18.26 1.12 -11.75
C THR A 196 18.65 1.62 -10.36
N GLN A 197 17.98 1.20 -9.29
CA GLN A 197 18.34 1.53 -7.90
C GLN A 197 19.42 0.64 -7.32
N LEU A 198 19.72 -0.49 -8.00
CA LEU A 198 20.91 -1.27 -7.68
C LEU A 198 22.21 -0.57 -8.16
N ASN A 199 22.14 0.65 -8.70
CA ASN A 199 23.27 1.48 -9.14
C ASN A 199 24.18 0.81 -10.19
N TYR A 200 23.65 -0.15 -10.96
CA TYR A 200 24.40 -0.80 -12.02
C TYR A 200 24.15 -0.12 -13.37
N ASP A 201 25.18 -0.06 -14.21
CA ASP A 201 25.11 0.55 -15.54
C ASP A 201 23.99 -0.12 -16.36
N ARG A 202 23.08 0.70 -16.89
CA ARG A 202 21.96 0.25 -17.76
C ARG A 202 22.46 -0.54 -18.97
N SER A 203 23.72 -0.37 -19.37
CA SER A 203 24.36 -1.14 -20.44
C SER A 203 24.46 -2.64 -20.16
N ILE A 204 24.42 -3.04 -18.88
CA ILE A 204 24.66 -4.41 -18.40
C ILE A 204 23.35 -5.21 -18.32
N SER A 205 22.22 -4.53 -18.12
CA SER A 205 20.93 -5.18 -17.94
C SER A 205 20.53 -6.00 -19.18
N PRO A 206 20.15 -7.28 -19.02
CA PRO A 206 19.54 -8.07 -20.09
C PRO A 206 18.09 -7.66 -20.35
N PHE A 207 17.48 -7.01 -19.36
CA PHE A 207 16.11 -6.52 -19.40
C PHE A 207 16.14 -5.17 -20.10
N ASN A 208 15.60 -5.12 -21.31
CA ASN A 208 15.28 -3.83 -21.93
C ASN A 208 14.31 -3.10 -21.00
N ILE A 209 14.52 -1.79 -20.81
CA ILE A 209 13.64 -0.92 -20.00
C ILE A 209 12.16 -1.02 -20.43
N GLN A 210 11.87 -1.51 -21.65
CA GLN A 210 10.53 -1.61 -22.23
C GLN A 210 9.70 -2.83 -21.79
N ASP A 211 10.27 -3.83 -21.11
CA ASP A 211 9.53 -5.04 -20.69
C ASP A 211 9.28 -5.12 -19.17
N GLU A 212 9.24 -3.96 -18.51
CA GLU A 212 8.77 -3.83 -17.13
C GLU A 212 7.30 -4.28 -17.04
N PHE A 213 7.02 -5.17 -16.11
CA PHE A 213 5.68 -5.63 -15.78
C PHE A 213 5.31 -4.97 -14.46
N LYS A 214 4.11 -4.38 -14.39
CA LYS A 214 3.58 -3.78 -13.16
C LYS A 214 2.43 -4.63 -12.69
N LEU A 215 2.43 -4.98 -11.41
CA LEU A 215 1.33 -5.67 -10.77
C LEU A 215 0.50 -4.62 -10.01
N PRO A 216 -0.63 -4.16 -10.55
CA PRO A 216 -1.43 -3.12 -9.90
C PRO A 216 -2.09 -3.66 -8.62
N ASN A 217 -2.55 -2.73 -7.78
CA ASN A 217 -3.49 -3.04 -6.71
C ASN A 217 -4.82 -3.55 -7.29
N PHE A 218 -5.63 -4.18 -6.45
CA PHE A 218 -6.93 -4.69 -6.87
C PHE A 218 -7.86 -3.55 -7.31
N THR A 219 -8.54 -3.74 -8.44
CA THR A 219 -9.67 -2.89 -8.81
C THR A 219 -10.85 -3.12 -7.86
N LEU A 220 -11.84 -2.22 -7.86
CA LEU A 220 -13.07 -2.43 -7.10
C LEU A 220 -13.76 -3.76 -7.47
N ASP A 221 -13.78 -4.10 -8.75
CA ASP A 221 -14.34 -5.37 -9.24
C ASP A 221 -13.57 -6.59 -8.72
N GLN A 222 -12.24 -6.50 -8.64
CA GLN A 222 -11.40 -7.56 -8.06
C GLN A 222 -11.58 -7.69 -6.54
N VAL A 223 -11.79 -6.58 -5.82
CA VAL A 223 -12.16 -6.63 -4.39
C VAL A 223 -13.53 -7.29 -4.22
N HIS A 224 -14.49 -6.97 -5.08
CA HIS A 224 -15.80 -7.60 -5.09
C HIS A 224 -15.70 -9.10 -5.39
N GLU A 225 -14.93 -9.50 -6.41
CA GLU A 225 -14.64 -10.91 -6.75
C GLU A 225 -14.10 -11.66 -5.54
N LEU A 226 -13.08 -11.11 -4.88
CA LEU A 226 -12.44 -11.72 -3.72
C LEU A 226 -13.43 -11.95 -2.56
N LEU A 227 -14.22 -10.94 -2.21
CA LEU A 227 -15.18 -11.04 -1.10
C LEU A 227 -16.40 -11.92 -1.46
N SER A 228 -16.77 -11.98 -2.74
CA SER A 228 -17.86 -12.83 -3.21
C SER A 228 -17.55 -14.31 -3.03
N GLN A 229 -16.29 -14.73 -3.19
CA GLN A 229 -15.90 -16.12 -2.93
C GLN A 229 -16.21 -16.55 -1.48
N TYR A 230 -15.97 -15.67 -0.51
CA TYR A 230 -16.35 -15.93 0.88
C TYR A 230 -17.88 -15.96 1.05
N THR A 231 -18.61 -15.02 0.44
CA THR A 231 -20.06 -14.99 0.52
C THR A 231 -20.70 -16.24 -0.09
N GLU A 232 -20.14 -16.77 -1.19
CA GLU A 232 -20.60 -18.01 -1.83
C GLU A 232 -20.31 -19.24 -0.97
N GLU A 233 -19.14 -19.29 -0.33
CA GLU A 233 -18.71 -20.43 0.49
C GLU A 233 -19.38 -20.47 1.88
N VAL A 234 -19.53 -19.31 2.52
CA VAL A 234 -20.00 -19.19 3.92
C VAL A 234 -21.47 -18.75 4.00
N GLY A 235 -22.02 -18.15 2.95
CA GLY A 235 -23.39 -17.64 2.91
C GLY A 235 -23.60 -16.31 3.62
N GLN A 236 -22.53 -15.66 4.11
CA GLN A 236 -22.59 -14.36 4.78
C GLN A 236 -22.31 -13.23 3.78
N PRO A 237 -23.29 -12.35 3.46
CA PRO A 237 -23.12 -11.29 2.48
C PRO A 237 -22.45 -10.04 3.05
N PHE A 238 -21.75 -9.30 2.20
CA PHE A 238 -21.29 -7.94 2.47
C PHE A 238 -22.24 -6.91 1.85
N ASP A 239 -22.57 -5.86 2.59
CA ASP A 239 -23.25 -4.70 2.00
C ASP A 239 -22.37 -4.06 0.92
N PRO A 240 -22.91 -3.63 -0.24
CA PRO A 240 -22.13 -3.01 -1.31
C PRO A 240 -21.29 -1.80 -0.85
N ALA A 241 -21.84 -1.00 0.07
CA ALA A 241 -21.14 0.15 0.64
C ALA A 241 -19.87 -0.25 1.43
N VAL A 242 -19.83 -1.46 2.02
CA VAL A 242 -18.65 -1.96 2.73
C VAL A 242 -17.55 -2.30 1.74
N ILE A 243 -17.89 -2.97 0.64
CA ILE A 243 -16.94 -3.33 -0.44
C ILE A 243 -16.31 -2.06 -1.02
N GLU A 244 -17.13 -1.06 -1.34
CA GLU A 244 -16.66 0.25 -1.82
C GLU A 244 -15.76 0.94 -0.79
N SER A 245 -16.11 0.89 0.50
CA SER A 245 -15.35 1.54 1.56
C SER A 245 -14.00 0.84 1.82
N ILE A 246 -13.94 -0.49 1.71
CA ILE A 246 -12.68 -1.24 1.77
C ILE A 246 -11.78 -0.82 0.62
N HIS A 247 -12.28 -0.82 -0.62
CA HIS A 247 -11.48 -0.41 -1.77
C HIS A 247 -10.99 1.05 -1.64
N LYS A 248 -11.88 1.98 -1.24
CA LYS A 248 -11.51 3.39 -1.06
C LYS A 248 -10.42 3.58 0.01
N GLN A 249 -10.54 2.92 1.16
CA GLN A 249 -9.55 3.07 2.24
C GLN A 249 -8.22 2.41 1.94
N THR A 250 -8.22 1.33 1.15
CA THR A 250 -7.01 0.54 0.86
C THR A 250 -6.37 0.85 -0.49
N ALA A 251 -7.05 1.60 -1.35
CA ALA A 251 -6.75 1.72 -2.78
C ALA A 251 -6.51 0.36 -3.46
N GLY A 252 -7.24 -0.68 -3.00
CA GLY A 252 -7.11 -2.04 -3.50
C GLY A 252 -5.86 -2.80 -3.08
N GLN A 253 -5.05 -2.27 -2.15
CA GLN A 253 -3.80 -2.92 -1.76
C GLN A 253 -4.07 -4.34 -1.18
N PRO A 254 -3.52 -5.42 -1.77
CA PRO A 254 -3.93 -6.79 -1.44
C PRO A 254 -3.86 -7.16 0.05
N VAL A 255 -2.79 -6.78 0.75
CA VAL A 255 -2.68 -7.06 2.20
C VAL A 255 -3.74 -6.33 3.02
N LEU A 256 -4.00 -5.05 2.74
CA LEU A 256 -4.98 -4.29 3.50
C LEU A 256 -6.40 -4.79 3.22
N VAL A 257 -6.72 -5.12 1.97
CA VAL A 257 -8.02 -5.71 1.59
C VAL A 257 -8.24 -7.03 2.33
N ASN A 258 -7.26 -7.95 2.29
CA ASN A 258 -7.35 -9.22 3.00
C ASN A 258 -7.43 -9.02 4.52
N ARG A 259 -6.71 -8.04 5.08
CA ARG A 259 -6.77 -7.76 6.52
C ARG A 259 -8.15 -7.23 6.93
N PHE A 260 -8.75 -6.33 6.15
CA PHE A 260 -10.14 -5.90 6.40
C PHE A 260 -11.09 -7.08 6.38
N ALA A 261 -10.95 -7.97 5.38
CA ALA A 261 -11.77 -9.16 5.27
C ALA A 261 -11.61 -10.06 6.51
N GLN A 262 -10.38 -10.41 6.91
CA GLN A 262 -10.10 -11.16 8.14
C GLN A 262 -10.76 -10.56 9.38
N ILE A 263 -10.60 -9.25 9.60
CA ILE A 263 -11.20 -8.60 10.77
C ILE A 263 -12.72 -8.74 10.73
N LEU A 264 -13.32 -8.47 9.56
CA LEU A 264 -14.78 -8.50 9.37
C LEU A 264 -15.38 -9.91 9.43
N THR A 265 -14.64 -10.95 9.06
CA THR A 265 -15.18 -12.31 8.94
C THR A 265 -14.72 -13.24 10.05
N GLU A 266 -13.56 -13.01 10.67
CA GLU A 266 -12.94 -13.96 11.61
C GLU A 266 -12.80 -13.38 13.02
N GLU A 267 -12.62 -12.07 13.17
CA GLU A 267 -12.27 -11.46 14.47
C GLU A 267 -13.43 -10.70 15.12
N LEU A 268 -14.27 -10.05 14.32
CA LEU A 268 -15.50 -9.45 14.82
C LEU A 268 -16.54 -10.53 15.08
N ASP A 269 -17.14 -10.51 16.27
CA ASP A 269 -18.24 -11.40 16.67
C ASP A 269 -19.54 -10.99 15.95
N ILE A 270 -19.64 -11.38 14.67
CA ILE A 270 -20.79 -11.15 13.80
C ILE A 270 -21.39 -12.51 13.47
N ALA A 271 -22.66 -12.70 13.80
CA ALA A 271 -23.37 -13.92 13.46
C ALA A 271 -23.35 -14.13 11.94
N LYS A 272 -23.04 -15.35 11.48
CA LYS A 272 -22.93 -15.65 10.04
C LYS A 272 -24.24 -15.49 9.27
N SER A 273 -25.38 -15.48 9.97
CA SER A 273 -26.69 -15.15 9.41
C SER A 273 -26.86 -13.67 9.06
N ASP A 274 -26.04 -12.80 9.64
CA ASP A 274 -26.20 -11.36 9.56
C ASP A 274 -25.26 -10.78 8.50
N PRO A 275 -25.74 -9.81 7.69
CA PRO A 275 -24.91 -9.14 6.71
C PRO A 275 -23.79 -8.34 7.37
N ILE A 276 -22.65 -8.24 6.68
CA ILE A 276 -21.55 -7.37 7.08
C ILE A 276 -21.87 -5.95 6.64
N THR A 277 -22.14 -5.06 7.60
CA THR A 277 -22.64 -3.71 7.39
C THR A 277 -21.56 -2.64 7.57
N MET A 278 -21.89 -1.38 7.24
CA MET A 278 -21.00 -0.23 7.50
C MET A 278 -20.64 -0.04 8.98
N GLN A 279 -21.49 -0.48 9.91
CA GLN A 279 -21.17 -0.44 11.34
C GLN A 279 -20.03 -1.41 11.68
N HIS A 280 -20.00 -2.58 11.05
CA HIS A 280 -18.92 -3.55 11.19
C HIS A 280 -17.64 -3.02 10.54
N PHE A 281 -17.75 -2.40 9.36
CA PHE A 281 -16.63 -1.73 8.69
C PHE A 281 -15.98 -0.66 9.57
N SER A 282 -16.76 0.23 10.20
CA SER A 282 -16.19 1.26 11.09
C SER A 282 -15.42 0.66 12.26
N LYS A 283 -15.90 -0.44 12.85
CA LYS A 283 -15.17 -1.16 13.91
C LYS A 283 -13.87 -1.77 13.38
N ALA A 284 -13.92 -2.45 12.24
CA ALA A 284 -12.76 -3.07 11.61
C ALA A 284 -11.70 -2.03 11.22
N HIS A 285 -12.12 -0.86 10.74
CA HIS A 285 -11.23 0.25 10.40
C HIS A 285 -10.50 0.80 11.62
N VAL A 286 -11.23 1.07 12.71
CA VAL A 286 -10.61 1.50 13.98
C VAL A 286 -9.63 0.46 14.51
N GLN A 287 -9.98 -0.82 14.41
CA GLN A 287 -9.10 -1.92 14.81
C GLN A 287 -7.81 -1.95 13.97
N LEU A 288 -7.93 -1.91 12.64
CA LEU A 288 -6.79 -1.91 11.71
C LEU A 288 -5.84 -0.72 11.90
N LEU A 289 -6.37 0.47 12.22
CA LEU A 289 -5.55 1.65 12.49
C LEU A 289 -4.81 1.61 13.84
N ARG A 290 -5.28 0.79 14.79
CA ARG A 290 -4.73 0.69 16.14
C ARG A 290 -3.80 -0.50 16.32
N GLU A 291 -3.98 -1.55 15.54
CA GLU A 291 -3.15 -2.74 15.59
C GLU A 291 -1.76 -2.51 15.00
N GLY A 292 -0.75 -3.15 15.60
CA GLY A 292 0.56 -3.26 15.00
C GLY A 292 0.52 -4.28 13.87
N HIS A 293 0.72 -3.82 12.63
CA HIS A 293 0.76 -4.69 11.46
C HIS A 293 2.15 -4.65 10.86
N THR A 294 2.74 -5.81 10.56
CA THR A 294 4.09 -5.91 9.98
C THR A 294 4.25 -5.05 8.71
N ASN A 295 3.20 -4.94 7.88
CA ASN A 295 3.18 -4.04 6.72
C ASN A 295 3.35 -2.56 7.11
N ILE A 296 2.53 -2.10 8.06
CA ILE A 296 2.55 -0.73 8.57
C ILE A 296 3.85 -0.47 9.33
N ASP A 297 4.33 -1.41 10.14
CA ASP A 297 5.61 -1.30 10.86
C ASP A 297 6.79 -1.16 9.90
N HIS A 298 6.78 -1.91 8.79
CA HIS A 298 7.77 -1.76 7.72
C HIS A 298 7.66 -0.40 7.03
N LEU A 299 6.45 0.08 6.72
CA LEU A 299 6.22 1.42 6.20
C LEU A 299 6.82 2.48 7.14
N ILE A 300 6.45 2.44 8.43
CA ILE A 300 6.92 3.38 9.44
C ILE A 300 8.44 3.32 9.59
N THR A 301 9.01 2.12 9.60
CA THR A 301 10.47 1.93 9.65
C THR A 301 11.14 2.59 8.45
N ASN A 302 10.59 2.42 7.24
CA ASN A 302 11.17 2.97 6.01
C ASN A 302 11.07 4.50 5.96
N ILE A 303 9.92 5.09 6.30
CA ILE A 303 9.76 6.56 6.28
C ILE A 303 10.59 7.27 7.36
N ARG A 304 10.93 6.57 8.46
CA ARG A 304 11.80 7.11 9.53
C ARG A 304 13.30 6.97 9.26
N ARG A 305 13.71 6.19 8.25
CA ARG A 305 15.14 6.01 7.91
C ARG A 305 15.83 7.28 7.47
N ASN A 306 15.08 8.22 6.88
CA ASN A 306 15.62 9.48 6.37
C ASN A 306 14.74 10.64 6.82
N ARG A 307 15.31 11.56 7.62
CA ARG A 307 14.60 12.76 8.10
C ARG A 307 14.05 13.65 6.98
N ARG A 308 14.61 13.57 5.77
CA ARG A 308 14.10 14.33 4.62
C ARG A 308 12.75 13.78 4.11
N PHE A 309 12.40 12.53 4.42
CA PHE A 309 11.09 11.99 4.08
C PHE A 309 9.96 12.65 4.85
N GLU A 310 10.17 12.99 6.11
CA GLU A 310 9.16 13.66 6.93
C GLU A 310 8.70 14.97 6.28
N SER A 311 9.63 15.86 5.94
CA SER A 311 9.27 17.14 5.31
C SER A 311 8.57 16.96 3.96
N LEU A 312 9.00 15.96 3.16
CA LEU A 312 8.41 15.68 1.85
C LEU A 312 7.01 15.08 1.98
N LEU A 313 6.84 14.07 2.84
CA LEU A 313 5.58 13.40 3.08
C LEU A 313 4.57 14.34 3.72
N MET A 314 4.98 15.20 4.66
CA MET A 314 4.11 16.23 5.23
C MET A 314 3.68 17.26 4.17
N LYS A 315 4.57 17.62 3.24
CA LYS A 315 4.21 18.48 2.10
C LYS A 315 3.19 17.80 1.18
N ILE A 316 3.39 16.53 0.85
CA ILE A 316 2.48 15.75 0.02
C ILE A 316 1.11 15.60 0.70
N ALA A 317 1.10 15.29 1.99
CA ALA A 317 -0.10 15.15 2.84
C ALA A 317 -0.97 16.42 2.93
N SER A 318 -0.39 17.60 2.71
CA SER A 318 -1.03 18.89 3.01
C SER A 318 -1.64 19.60 1.78
N TYR A 319 -1.54 19.00 0.59
CA TYR A 319 -2.27 19.32 -0.67
C TYR A 319 -2.28 20.75 -1.24
N ASP A 320 -1.66 21.77 -0.64
CA ASP A 320 -1.85 23.16 -1.11
C ASP A 320 -1.15 23.54 -2.43
N GLU A 321 -0.03 22.91 -2.76
CA GLU A 321 0.69 23.14 -4.04
C GLU A 321 0.98 21.84 -4.80
N GLY A 322 0.68 20.69 -4.17
CA GLY A 322 1.16 19.38 -4.61
C GLY A 322 2.69 19.29 -4.64
N THR A 323 3.21 18.08 -4.86
CA THR A 323 4.63 17.90 -5.24
C THR A 323 4.65 17.16 -6.56
N GLU A 324 5.27 17.69 -7.60
CA GLU A 324 5.34 17.01 -8.90
C GLU A 324 5.99 15.62 -8.75
N PHE A 325 5.36 14.60 -9.34
CA PHE A 325 5.90 13.26 -9.31
C PHE A 325 7.08 13.15 -10.26
N ASN A 326 8.27 12.89 -9.70
CA ASN A 326 9.49 12.82 -10.48
C ASN A 326 10.43 11.71 -9.97
N LEU A 327 10.52 10.60 -10.71
CA LEU A 327 11.40 9.47 -10.40
C LEU A 327 12.91 9.79 -10.52
N TYR A 328 13.30 10.95 -11.06
CA TYR A 328 14.68 11.44 -11.03
C TYR A 328 15.04 12.10 -9.69
N ASN A 329 14.04 12.46 -8.87
CA ASN A 329 14.27 12.90 -7.51
C ASN A 329 14.51 11.68 -6.61
N GLU A 330 15.68 11.61 -5.97
CA GLU A 330 16.09 10.48 -5.14
C GLU A 330 15.08 10.14 -4.03
N LEU A 331 14.51 11.16 -3.37
CA LEU A 331 13.56 10.96 -2.27
C LEU A 331 12.21 10.44 -2.78
N ILE A 332 11.70 10.99 -3.89
CA ILE A 332 10.43 10.56 -4.50
C ILE A 332 10.57 9.12 -5.02
N ASN A 333 11.67 8.83 -5.71
CA ASN A 333 11.97 7.49 -6.23
C ASN A 333 12.02 6.45 -5.10
N GLU A 334 12.70 6.76 -3.99
CA GLU A 334 12.81 5.85 -2.85
C GLU A 334 11.45 5.62 -2.17
N LEU A 335 10.66 6.68 -1.93
CA LEU A 335 9.32 6.57 -1.36
C LEU A 335 8.34 5.82 -2.27
N ALA A 336 8.42 6.02 -3.59
CA ALA A 336 7.62 5.28 -4.57
C ALA A 336 7.96 3.78 -4.57
N THR A 337 9.24 3.46 -4.40
CA THR A 337 9.74 2.07 -4.32
C THR A 337 9.24 1.36 -3.07
N TYR A 338 9.22 2.06 -1.95
CA TYR A 338 8.62 1.56 -0.72
C TYR A 338 7.09 1.45 -0.80
N GLY A 339 6.48 1.92 -1.90
CA GLY A 339 5.03 1.94 -2.08
C GLY A 339 4.33 2.93 -1.15
N VAL A 340 5.01 3.99 -0.72
CA VAL A 340 4.43 5.03 0.13
C VAL A 340 3.66 6.05 -0.71
N ILE A 341 4.20 6.39 -1.88
CA ILE A 341 3.63 7.37 -2.80
C ILE A 341 3.51 6.80 -4.21
N ALA A 342 2.60 7.38 -5.00
CA ALA A 342 2.41 7.11 -6.42
C ALA A 342 2.19 8.41 -7.20
N GLU A 343 2.21 8.30 -8.53
CA GLU A 343 1.80 9.38 -9.44
C GLU A 343 0.27 9.41 -9.50
N GLY A 344 -0.31 10.56 -9.14
CA GLY A 344 -1.74 10.84 -9.30
C GLY A 344 -2.09 11.16 -10.76
N ASP A 345 -3.39 11.20 -11.06
CA ASP A 345 -3.89 11.51 -12.41
C ASP A 345 -3.51 12.92 -12.90
N ASP A 346 -3.16 13.81 -11.97
CA ASP A 346 -2.70 15.18 -12.21
C ASP A 346 -1.17 15.31 -12.36
N GLY A 347 -0.44 14.19 -12.29
CA GLY A 347 1.03 14.16 -12.34
C GLY A 347 1.71 14.52 -11.02
N MET A 348 0.96 14.67 -9.93
CA MET A 348 1.51 14.99 -8.61
C MET A 348 1.71 13.73 -7.78
N CYS A 349 2.58 13.81 -6.77
CA CYS A 349 2.76 12.79 -5.77
C CYS A 349 1.50 12.66 -4.92
N GLU A 350 1.02 11.44 -4.74
CA GLU A 350 -0.06 11.09 -3.83
C GLU A 350 0.39 10.01 -2.86
N ILE A 351 -0.09 10.06 -1.62
CA ILE A 351 0.07 8.92 -0.70
C ILE A 351 -0.85 7.80 -1.19
N VAL A 352 -0.32 6.58 -1.33
CA VAL A 352 -0.97 5.49 -2.08
C VAL A 352 -2.37 5.12 -1.58
N ASN A 353 -2.68 5.32 -0.30
CA ASN A 353 -4.00 5.06 0.26
C ASN A 353 -4.25 5.84 1.57
N PRO A 354 -5.53 6.03 1.94
CA PRO A 354 -5.93 6.69 3.19
C PRO A 354 -5.35 6.10 4.48
N ILE A 355 -5.22 4.77 4.58
CA ILE A 355 -4.64 4.12 5.76
C ILE A 355 -3.18 4.53 5.94
N TYR A 356 -2.41 4.53 4.86
CA TYR A 356 -1.02 4.98 4.88
C TYR A 356 -0.92 6.45 5.23
N HIS A 357 -1.81 7.29 4.71
CA HIS A 357 -1.83 8.72 5.06
C HIS A 357 -2.03 8.91 6.56
N TYR A 358 -3.02 8.23 7.16
CA TYR A 358 -3.24 8.24 8.61
C TYR A 358 -1.99 7.78 9.38
N CYS A 359 -1.38 6.66 8.97
CA CYS A 359 -0.18 6.13 9.61
C CYS A 359 1.01 7.10 9.51
N ILE A 360 1.17 7.79 8.38
CA ILE A 360 2.23 8.77 8.14
C ILE A 360 2.05 10.01 9.04
N ILE A 361 0.86 10.61 9.05
CA ILE A 361 0.56 11.76 9.93
C ILE A 361 0.80 11.37 11.38
N ARG A 362 0.33 10.18 11.80
CA ARG A 362 0.51 9.67 13.16
C ARG A 362 1.97 9.34 13.48
N ALA A 363 2.75 8.88 12.52
CA ALA A 363 4.16 8.54 12.74
C ALA A 363 5.08 9.75 12.89
N PHE A 364 4.73 10.85 12.22
CA PHE A 364 5.40 12.16 12.38
C PHE A 364 4.72 13.04 13.43
N LYS A 365 3.65 12.54 14.07
CA LYS A 365 3.09 13.16 15.26
C LYS A 365 4.11 13.14 16.39
N PRO A 366 4.44 14.29 17.00
CA PRO A 366 5.21 14.32 18.23
C PRO A 366 4.47 13.49 19.29
N ILE A 367 5.19 12.60 19.98
CA ILE A 367 4.63 11.72 21.02
C ILE A 367 3.89 12.52 22.10
N VAL A 368 4.43 13.71 22.40
CA VAL A 368 3.81 14.73 23.24
C VAL A 368 4.09 16.05 22.53
N ASN A 369 3.05 16.78 22.12
CA ASN A 369 3.23 18.17 21.70
C ASN A 369 3.24 19.12 22.91
N GLY A 370 2.92 18.59 24.10
CA GLY A 370 2.94 19.30 25.38
C GLY A 370 1.74 20.21 25.59
N LEU A 371 0.79 20.16 24.65
CA LEU A 371 -0.40 21.01 24.59
C LEU A 371 -1.69 20.21 24.78
N GLU A 372 -1.60 18.90 25.07
CA GLU A 372 -2.78 18.04 25.22
C GLU A 372 -3.67 18.47 26.39
N GLN A 373 -3.06 19.01 27.46
CA GLN A 373 -3.80 19.62 28.58
C GLN A 373 -4.33 21.02 28.25
N GLU A 374 -3.78 21.69 27.23
CA GLU A 374 -4.18 23.04 26.79
C GLU A 374 -5.30 23.00 25.72
N TYR A 375 -5.55 21.83 25.10
CA TYR A 375 -6.65 21.60 24.17
C TYR A 375 -8.02 21.92 24.79
N LEU A 376 -8.15 21.66 26.09
CA LEU A 376 -9.34 21.97 26.87
C LEU A 376 -9.04 23.11 27.87
N PRO A 377 -9.98 24.04 28.11
CA PRO A 377 -9.84 25.01 29.20
C PRO A 377 -9.79 24.31 30.57
N GLU A 378 -8.97 24.82 31.51
CA GLU A 378 -8.79 24.22 32.86
C GLU A 378 -10.10 24.07 33.66
N ASP A 379 -11.07 24.95 33.43
CA ASP A 379 -12.38 24.93 34.10
C ASP A 379 -13.34 23.86 33.55
N ASN A 380 -12.99 23.21 32.43
CA ASN A 380 -13.87 22.32 31.68
C ASN A 380 -13.58 20.83 31.92
N ARG A 381 -13.55 20.42 33.20
CA ARG A 381 -13.28 19.04 33.64
C ARG A 381 -14.33 18.00 33.19
N ALA A 382 -15.43 18.42 32.57
CA ALA A 382 -16.41 17.56 31.90
C ALA A 382 -15.95 17.08 30.51
N GLY A 383 -14.73 17.43 30.07
CA GLY A 383 -13.95 16.67 29.10
C GLY A 383 -14.69 16.41 27.79
N PHE A 384 -14.75 17.41 26.92
CA PHE A 384 -15.35 17.31 25.58
C PHE A 384 -16.86 17.03 25.48
N GLN A 385 -17.56 16.62 26.55
CA GLN A 385 -19.01 16.43 26.53
C GLN A 385 -19.79 17.72 26.26
N ASP A 386 -19.22 18.88 26.59
CA ASP A 386 -19.82 20.19 26.32
C ASP A 386 -19.89 20.52 24.82
N TYR A 387 -19.14 19.80 23.99
CA TYR A 387 -19.22 19.89 22.53
C TYR A 387 -20.20 18.88 21.93
N LEU A 388 -21.02 18.23 22.77
CA LEU A 388 -22.14 17.42 22.33
C LEU A 388 -23.45 18.17 22.59
N THR A 389 -24.42 18.01 21.69
CA THR A 389 -25.79 18.45 21.93
C THR A 389 -26.45 17.57 23.01
N PRO A 390 -27.61 17.97 23.57
CA PRO A 390 -28.34 17.12 24.53
C PRO A 390 -28.70 15.72 24.00
N ASP A 391 -28.83 15.58 22.68
CA ASP A 391 -29.05 14.32 21.97
C ASP A 391 -27.75 13.63 21.52
N GLY A 392 -26.60 14.07 22.01
CA GLY A 392 -25.29 13.41 21.83
C GLY A 392 -24.62 13.67 20.49
N GLN A 393 -25.03 14.69 19.72
CA GLN A 393 -24.44 14.99 18.41
C GLN A 393 -23.29 15.98 18.54
N ILE A 394 -22.31 15.92 17.64
CA ILE A 394 -21.15 16.80 17.70
C ILE A 394 -21.55 18.21 17.31
N GLN A 395 -21.30 19.18 18.18
CA GLN A 395 -21.41 20.60 17.90
C GLN A 395 -20.12 21.10 17.25
N MET A 396 -19.95 20.85 15.94
CA MET A 396 -18.71 21.15 15.21
C MET A 396 -18.27 22.61 15.32
N ALA A 397 -19.23 23.55 15.30
CA ALA A 397 -18.94 24.97 15.47
C ALA A 397 -18.29 25.27 16.83
N ALA A 398 -18.85 24.77 17.93
CA ALA A 398 -18.30 24.97 19.26
C ALA A 398 -16.92 24.28 19.42
N LEU A 399 -16.79 23.08 18.85
CA LEU A 399 -15.55 22.31 18.88
C LEU A 399 -14.40 23.06 18.18
N LEU A 400 -14.65 23.63 17.00
CA LEU A 400 -13.64 24.36 16.22
C LEU A 400 -13.44 25.80 16.70
N ASP A 401 -14.46 26.44 17.30
CA ASP A 401 -14.28 27.71 18.01
C ASP A 401 -13.30 27.53 19.16
N ASN A 402 -13.40 26.45 19.95
CA ASN A 402 -12.41 26.14 20.98
C ASN A 402 -11.04 25.82 20.38
N PHE A 403 -10.96 25.12 19.23
CA PHE A 403 -9.67 24.88 18.58
C PHE A 403 -8.98 26.19 18.17
N ARG A 404 -9.71 27.13 17.57
CA ARG A 404 -9.20 28.48 17.26
C ARG A 404 -8.67 29.18 18.52
N ASP A 405 -9.47 29.16 19.60
CA ASP A 405 -9.09 29.80 20.85
C ASP A 405 -7.90 29.11 21.52
N PHE A 406 -7.80 27.79 21.42
CA PHE A 406 -6.63 27.01 21.81
C PHE A 406 -5.37 27.48 21.07
N ILE A 407 -5.42 27.61 19.73
CA ILE A 407 -4.27 28.09 18.96
C ILE A 407 -3.87 29.49 19.44
N ALA A 408 -4.83 30.39 19.70
CA ALA A 408 -4.55 31.72 20.23
C ALA A 408 -3.93 31.68 21.65
N ARG A 409 -4.41 30.80 22.53
CA ARG A 409 -3.91 30.63 23.91
C ARG A 409 -2.52 29.99 23.97
N ALA A 410 -2.31 28.94 23.18
CA ALA A 410 -1.07 28.17 23.15
C ALA A 410 0.12 29.02 22.67
N GLY A 411 -0.14 30.11 21.96
CA GLY A 411 0.89 31.11 21.79
C GLY A 411 1.96 30.68 20.78
N PHE A 412 3.17 31.20 20.99
CA PHE A 412 4.41 30.71 20.38
C PHE A 412 4.72 29.23 20.68
N LYS A 413 4.11 28.59 21.69
CA LYS A 413 4.41 27.19 22.04
C LYS A 413 4.04 26.22 20.92
N ILE A 414 3.05 26.54 20.09
CA ILE A 414 2.70 25.72 18.92
C ILE A 414 3.87 25.59 17.93
N LEU A 415 4.77 26.59 17.88
CA LEU A 415 5.96 26.58 17.03
C LEU A 415 7.16 25.87 17.67
N GLN A 416 7.05 25.46 18.94
CA GLN A 416 8.06 24.68 19.65
C GLN A 416 7.82 23.17 19.52
N VAL A 417 6.79 22.77 18.77
CA VAL A 417 6.53 21.37 18.44
C VAL A 417 7.76 20.80 17.71
N PRO A 418 8.49 19.84 18.30
CA PRO A 418 9.73 19.31 17.72
C PRO A 418 9.47 18.67 16.35
N ASP A 419 10.45 18.82 15.44
CA ASP A 419 10.55 18.11 14.17
C ASP A 419 9.42 18.34 13.12
N THR A 420 8.31 19.02 13.48
CA THR A 420 7.25 19.40 12.52
C THR A 420 7.62 20.67 11.74
N PRO A 421 7.55 20.68 10.38
CA PRO A 421 7.76 21.91 9.63
C PRO A 421 6.71 22.95 9.98
N ARG A 422 7.14 24.21 10.21
CA ARG A 422 6.27 25.32 10.69
C ARG A 422 5.04 25.55 9.83
N GLU A 423 5.12 25.22 8.54
CA GLU A 423 4.06 25.38 7.56
C GLU A 423 2.89 24.41 7.79
N TYR A 424 3.10 23.26 8.46
CA TYR A 424 2.09 22.21 8.63
C TYR A 424 1.65 21.99 10.08
N VAL A 425 2.21 22.75 11.01
CA VAL A 425 1.89 22.67 12.45
C VAL A 425 0.39 22.83 12.70
N GLY A 426 -0.28 23.75 11.99
CA GLY A 426 -1.72 24.00 12.16
C GLY A 426 -2.57 22.77 11.83
N GLN A 427 -2.39 22.20 10.64
CA GLN A 427 -3.10 20.99 10.19
C GLN A 427 -2.83 19.82 11.13
N HIS A 428 -1.57 19.67 11.54
CA HIS A 428 -1.15 18.62 12.45
C HIS A 428 -1.85 18.72 13.83
N LEU A 429 -1.91 19.92 14.40
CA LEU A 429 -2.59 20.18 15.66
C LEU A 429 -4.11 19.97 15.54
N LEU A 430 -4.72 20.39 14.43
CA LEU A 430 -6.14 20.17 14.19
C LEU A 430 -6.45 18.68 14.12
N PHE A 431 -5.66 17.92 13.37
CA PHE A 431 -5.81 16.47 13.28
C PHE A 431 -5.68 15.82 14.67
N ALA A 432 -4.64 16.16 15.43
CA ALA A 432 -4.43 15.63 16.77
C ALA A 432 -5.58 15.95 17.73
N TYR A 433 -6.10 17.18 17.67
CA TYR A 433 -7.23 17.65 18.47
C TYR A 433 -8.52 16.90 18.12
N LEU A 434 -8.85 16.80 16.82
CA LEU A 434 -10.05 16.10 16.35
C LEU A 434 -9.97 14.59 16.61
N GLU A 435 -8.81 13.98 16.39
CA GLU A 435 -8.58 12.55 16.67
C GLU A 435 -8.85 12.24 18.15
N GLN A 436 -8.30 13.03 19.07
CA GLN A 436 -8.52 12.84 20.50
C GLN A 436 -9.99 13.04 20.88
N PHE A 437 -10.64 14.06 20.36
CA PHE A 437 -12.06 14.31 20.60
C PHE A 437 -12.93 13.14 20.11
N VAL A 438 -12.77 12.76 18.84
CA VAL A 438 -13.54 11.69 18.19
C VAL A 438 -13.36 10.36 18.94
N GLN A 439 -12.15 10.09 19.43
CA GLN A 439 -11.88 8.91 20.25
C GLN A 439 -12.64 8.93 21.58
N ILE A 440 -12.72 10.07 22.25
CA ILE A 440 -13.41 10.21 23.55
C ILE A 440 -14.92 10.04 23.40
N VAL A 441 -15.51 10.62 22.35
CA VAL A 441 -16.97 10.55 22.13
C VAL A 441 -17.40 9.24 21.44
N GLY A 442 -16.46 8.39 21.02
CA GLY A 442 -16.77 7.10 20.39
C GLY A 442 -17.16 7.20 18.91
N GLY A 443 -16.61 8.18 18.19
CA GLY A 443 -16.75 8.30 16.74
C GLY A 443 -15.61 7.64 15.95
N THR A 444 -15.63 7.84 14.63
CA THR A 444 -14.57 7.40 13.71
C THR A 444 -14.13 8.56 12.84
N LEU A 445 -12.81 8.71 12.65
CA LEU A 445 -12.21 9.73 11.80
C LEU A 445 -11.55 9.04 10.60
N TYR A 446 -11.92 9.48 9.40
CA TYR A 446 -11.35 9.03 8.14
C TYR A 446 -10.59 10.20 7.49
N LEU A 447 -9.44 9.89 6.90
CA LEU A 447 -8.68 10.83 6.07
C LEU A 447 -8.86 10.50 4.59
N GLU A 448 -8.64 11.48 3.71
CA GLU A 448 -8.58 11.28 2.25
C GLU A 448 -9.76 10.52 1.66
N VAL A 449 -10.96 10.86 2.08
CA VAL A 449 -12.14 10.15 1.60
C VAL A 449 -12.46 10.62 0.18
N GLN A 450 -12.24 9.75 -0.80
CA GLN A 450 -12.62 10.01 -2.18
C GLN A 450 -14.13 10.26 -2.30
N THR A 451 -14.49 11.40 -2.88
CA THR A 451 -15.88 11.84 -3.05
C THR A 451 -16.04 12.51 -4.43
N GLY A 452 -16.88 11.94 -5.29
CA GLY A 452 -17.03 12.40 -6.69
C GLY A 452 -15.70 12.39 -7.45
N ARG A 453 -15.22 13.57 -7.88
CA ARG A 453 -13.91 13.78 -8.54
C ARG A 453 -12.83 14.35 -7.61
N GLY A 454 -13.14 14.50 -6.32
CA GLY A 454 -12.26 15.11 -5.35
C GLY A 454 -12.01 14.21 -4.14
N ARG A 455 -11.27 14.73 -3.17
CA ARG A 455 -10.99 14.10 -1.89
C ARG A 455 -11.39 15.03 -0.76
N ILE A 456 -12.01 14.44 0.27
CA ILE A 456 -12.27 15.08 1.55
C ILE A 456 -11.05 14.88 2.44
N ASP A 457 -10.53 15.98 3.01
CA ASP A 457 -9.38 15.92 3.92
C ASP A 457 -9.72 15.10 5.18
N ILE A 458 -10.79 15.47 5.89
CA ILE A 458 -11.21 14.82 7.14
C ILE A 458 -12.74 14.58 7.13
N LEU A 459 -13.13 13.33 7.31
CA LEU A 459 -14.52 12.92 7.52
C LEU A 459 -14.68 12.31 8.91
N ILE A 460 -15.56 12.88 9.73
CA ILE A 460 -15.92 12.36 11.04
C ILE A 460 -17.29 11.69 10.96
N LEU A 461 -17.38 10.45 11.45
CA LEU A 461 -18.62 9.70 11.59
C LEU A 461 -18.94 9.53 13.08
N HIS A 462 -20.10 10.02 13.51
CA HIS A 462 -20.59 9.87 14.88
C HIS A 462 -22.10 9.72 14.90
N HIS A 463 -22.62 8.67 15.57
CA HIS A 463 -24.06 8.33 15.56
C HIS A 463 -24.72 8.39 14.17
N GLN A 464 -24.08 7.77 13.17
CA GLN A 464 -24.51 7.74 11.75
C GLN A 464 -24.55 9.11 11.05
N ARG A 465 -24.08 10.19 11.68
CA ARG A 465 -23.93 11.50 11.07
C ARG A 465 -22.51 11.72 10.58
N LYS A 466 -22.41 12.35 9.42
CA LYS A 466 -21.14 12.74 8.79
C LYS A 466 -20.89 14.23 9.01
N TYR A 467 -19.66 14.56 9.40
CA TYR A 467 -19.15 15.91 9.51
C TYR A 467 -17.89 16.01 8.67
N ILE A 468 -17.79 17.05 7.83
CA ILE A 468 -16.66 17.22 6.91
C ILE A 468 -15.84 18.40 7.40
N VAL A 469 -14.52 18.20 7.48
CA VAL A 469 -13.55 19.26 7.76
C VAL A 469 -12.55 19.31 6.61
N GLU A 470 -12.46 20.45 5.95
CA GLU A 470 -11.49 20.75 4.89
C GLU A 470 -10.42 21.69 5.42
N THR A 471 -9.18 21.47 5.04
CA THR A 471 -8.03 22.24 5.50
C THR A 471 -7.25 22.85 4.34
N LYS A 472 -6.76 24.08 4.50
CA LYS A 472 -5.88 24.75 3.53
C LYS A 472 -4.88 25.67 4.22
N ILE A 473 -3.77 25.97 3.57
CA ILE A 473 -2.91 27.11 3.88
C ILE A 473 -3.45 28.34 3.13
N TRP A 474 -3.41 29.50 3.78
CA TRP A 474 -3.88 30.74 3.18
C TRP A 474 -3.09 31.10 1.92
N GLY A 475 -3.74 31.02 0.76
CA GLY A 475 -3.19 31.36 -0.55
C GLY A 475 -3.87 32.56 -1.24
N GLY A 476 -4.69 33.32 -0.51
CA GLY A 476 -5.44 34.48 -1.03
C GLY A 476 -6.95 34.25 -1.23
N GLU A 477 -7.70 35.33 -1.41
CA GLU A 477 -9.17 35.33 -1.37
C GLU A 477 -9.80 34.45 -2.46
N ILE A 478 -9.23 34.39 -3.66
CA ILE A 478 -9.76 33.57 -4.76
C ILE A 478 -9.71 32.07 -4.38
N ARG A 479 -8.58 31.60 -3.84
CA ARG A 479 -8.43 30.21 -3.38
C ARG A 479 -9.32 29.94 -2.18
N TYR A 480 -9.47 30.90 -1.28
CA TYR A 480 -10.37 30.82 -0.14
C TYR A 480 -11.82 30.58 -0.57
N GLN A 481 -12.36 31.38 -1.48
CA GLN A 481 -13.73 31.23 -1.98
C GLN A 481 -13.93 29.93 -2.80
N ALA A 482 -12.91 29.53 -3.58
CA ALA A 482 -12.94 28.28 -4.33
C ALA A 482 -13.04 27.06 -3.39
N GLY A 483 -12.25 27.02 -2.31
CA GLY A 483 -12.29 25.94 -1.32
C GLY A 483 -13.64 25.82 -0.60
N LYS A 484 -14.30 26.95 -0.27
CA LYS A 484 -15.65 26.92 0.31
C LYS A 484 -16.69 26.32 -0.65
N THR A 485 -16.59 26.66 -1.93
CA THR A 485 -17.47 26.10 -2.97
C THR A 485 -17.25 24.59 -3.13
N GLN A 486 -15.99 24.15 -3.10
CA GLN A 486 -15.62 22.73 -3.14
C GLN A 486 -16.19 21.97 -1.93
N LEU A 487 -16.03 22.51 -0.72
CA LEU A 487 -16.58 21.91 0.50
C LEU A 487 -18.11 21.80 0.45
N ALA A 488 -18.82 22.81 -0.06
CA ALA A 488 -20.27 22.76 -0.21
C ALA A 488 -20.73 21.61 -1.12
N ALA A 489 -19.98 21.34 -2.20
CA ALA A 489 -20.24 20.20 -3.07
C ALA A 489 -20.03 18.86 -2.34
N TYR A 490 -18.98 18.74 -1.52
CA TYR A 490 -18.71 17.53 -0.74
C TYR A 490 -19.79 17.26 0.32
N VAL A 491 -20.20 18.29 1.08
CA VAL A 491 -21.27 18.17 2.09
C VAL A 491 -22.55 17.65 1.46
N LYS A 492 -22.91 18.17 0.29
CA LYS A 492 -24.09 17.74 -0.45
C LYS A 492 -23.97 16.31 -0.96
N LEU A 493 -22.83 15.93 -1.53
CA LEU A 493 -22.61 14.61 -2.11
C LEU A 493 -22.62 13.51 -1.04
N GLU A 494 -21.96 13.77 0.08
CA GLU A 494 -21.88 12.82 1.20
C GLU A 494 -23.11 12.83 2.11
N LYS A 495 -24.04 13.77 1.91
CA LYS A 495 -25.18 14.04 2.80
C LYS A 495 -24.74 14.34 4.23
N ALA A 496 -23.65 15.10 4.37
CA ALA A 496 -23.13 15.52 5.66
C ALA A 496 -23.99 16.64 6.26
N VAL A 497 -23.95 16.76 7.59
CA VAL A 497 -24.76 17.73 8.33
C VAL A 497 -24.11 19.12 8.27
N ASP A 498 -22.79 19.17 8.51
CA ASP A 498 -22.01 20.41 8.56
C ASP A 498 -20.73 20.27 7.75
N GLY A 499 -20.36 21.36 7.07
CA GLY A 499 -19.04 21.54 6.46
C GLY A 499 -18.25 22.61 7.20
N CYS A 500 -17.05 22.25 7.67
CA CYS A 500 -16.12 23.18 8.29
C CYS A 500 -14.91 23.40 7.39
N TYR A 501 -14.57 24.65 7.13
CA TYR A 501 -13.41 25.03 6.33
C TYR A 501 -12.37 25.72 7.21
N VAL A 502 -11.22 25.08 7.43
CA VAL A 502 -10.16 25.60 8.32
C VAL A 502 -8.95 25.99 7.51
N VAL A 503 -8.67 27.29 7.46
CA VAL A 503 -7.55 27.86 6.69
C VAL A 503 -6.49 28.40 7.64
N PHE A 504 -5.28 27.87 7.53
CA PHE A 504 -4.15 28.28 8.36
C PHE A 504 -3.41 29.45 7.72
N ASP A 505 -3.34 30.57 8.43
CA ASP A 505 -2.73 31.80 7.94
C ASP A 505 -1.30 31.96 8.49
N HIS A 506 -0.35 31.85 7.58
CA HIS A 506 1.09 32.02 7.82
C HIS A 506 1.61 33.39 7.34
N ARG A 507 0.73 34.39 7.12
CA ARG A 507 1.17 35.76 6.83
C ARG A 507 1.80 36.39 8.08
N LYS A 508 2.71 37.35 7.87
CA LYS A 508 3.31 38.16 8.95
C LYS A 508 2.25 39.00 9.69
N GLU A 509 1.26 39.49 8.96
CA GLU A 509 0.11 40.23 9.46
C GLU A 509 -1.14 39.43 9.09
N PRO A 510 -1.50 38.41 9.88
CA PRO A 510 -2.64 37.55 9.59
C PRO A 510 -3.94 38.24 10.03
N GLU A 511 -5.02 38.00 9.28
CA GLU A 511 -6.35 38.53 9.59
C GLU A 511 -7.28 37.37 10.00
N PRO A 512 -7.51 37.15 11.31
CA PRO A 512 -8.39 36.09 11.76
C PRO A 512 -9.83 36.36 11.30
N ARG A 513 -10.48 35.34 10.74
CA ARG A 513 -11.83 35.44 10.17
C ARG A 513 -12.64 34.23 10.60
N VAL A 514 -13.87 34.44 11.05
CA VAL A 514 -14.85 33.37 11.27
C VAL A 514 -16.15 33.77 10.62
N GLU A 515 -16.65 32.91 9.74
CA GLU A 515 -17.86 33.17 8.97
C GLU A 515 -18.73 31.94 8.93
N THR A 516 -20.03 32.16 8.78
CA THR A 516 -21.00 31.11 8.51
C THR A 516 -21.89 31.58 7.39
N GLU A 517 -21.96 30.79 6.34
CA GLU A 517 -22.72 31.09 5.14
C GLU A 517 -23.45 29.84 4.65
N ILE A 518 -24.49 30.05 3.85
CA ILE A 518 -25.24 28.98 3.20
C ILE A 518 -24.80 28.95 1.74
N LEU A 519 -24.11 27.89 1.33
CA LEU A 519 -23.68 27.65 -0.04
C LEU A 519 -24.37 26.39 -0.57
N ASP A 520 -25.05 26.50 -1.71
CA ASP A 520 -25.79 25.40 -2.34
C ASP A 520 -26.77 24.64 -1.43
N GLY A 521 -27.30 25.33 -0.41
CA GLY A 521 -28.22 24.77 0.59
C GLY A 521 -27.52 24.09 1.78
N SER A 522 -26.20 24.08 1.81
CA SER A 522 -25.37 23.54 2.89
C SER A 522 -24.83 24.67 3.78
N THR A 523 -24.83 24.46 5.10
CA THR A 523 -24.20 25.40 6.04
C THR A 523 -22.70 25.17 6.06
N ILE A 524 -21.94 26.20 5.69
CA ILE A 524 -20.48 26.19 5.68
C ILE A 524 -19.96 27.16 6.73
N ARG A 525 -19.19 26.65 7.68
CA ARG A 525 -18.50 27.47 8.69
C ARG A 525 -17.02 27.52 8.38
N SER A 526 -16.51 28.72 8.16
CA SER A 526 -15.12 28.93 7.72
C SER A 526 -14.31 29.64 8.79
N TYR A 527 -13.06 29.24 8.94
CA TYR A 527 -12.09 29.73 9.90
C TYR A 527 -10.81 30.12 9.17
N VAL A 528 -10.30 31.33 9.42
CA VAL A 528 -8.92 31.71 9.08
C VAL A 528 -8.18 31.85 10.40
N ILE A 529 -7.26 30.91 10.67
CA ILE A 529 -6.58 30.76 11.95
C ILE A 529 -5.10 31.16 11.79
N PRO A 530 -4.66 32.26 12.44
CA PRO A 530 -3.25 32.63 12.49
C PRO A 530 -2.41 31.56 13.19
N VAL A 531 -1.31 31.16 12.56
CA VAL A 531 -0.37 30.16 13.12
C VAL A 531 1.07 30.66 13.21
N ILE A 532 1.33 31.90 12.79
CA ILE A 532 2.55 32.64 13.16
C ILE A 532 2.23 33.48 14.39
N GLN A 533 3.02 33.29 15.45
CA GLN A 533 2.90 34.08 16.67
C GLN A 533 4.24 34.69 17.03
N GLU A 534 4.22 35.95 17.47
CA GLU A 534 5.43 36.67 17.85
C GLU A 534 6.14 35.94 18.99
N ARG A 535 7.47 35.86 18.88
CA ARG A 535 8.29 35.29 19.96
C ARG A 535 8.15 36.23 21.17
N PRO A 536 7.76 35.74 22.36
CA PRO A 536 7.66 36.59 23.53
C PRO A 536 8.98 37.34 23.72
N SER A 537 8.90 38.65 23.98
CA SER A 537 10.06 39.45 24.36
C SER A 537 10.73 38.79 25.58
N THR A 538 11.98 38.35 25.41
CA THR A 538 12.80 37.73 26.46
C THR A 538 12.96 38.60 27.69
#